data_AF-A0A6J7QP43-F1
#
_entry.id   AF-A0A6J7QP43-F1
#
_cell.length_a   1.000
_cell.length_b   1.000
_cell.length_c   1.000
_cell.angle_alpha   90.00
_cell.angle_beta   90.00
_cell.angle_gamma   90.00
#
_symmetry.space_group_name_H-M   'P 1'
#
loop_
_entity.id
_entity.type
_entity.pdbx_description
1 polymer ?
#
loop_
_entity_poly.entity_id
_entity_poly.type
_entity_poly.pdbx_seq_one_letter_code
_entity_poly.pdbx_strand_id
1 'polypeptide(L)'
;MAQPIAEALAAFRAFNYQHIYMRPASVAQGESVSRLLRALVEFYADRPNRLPFDELGHTALEGVSAGSDSALREAVTYVAGMTDRFAFAQARFHLGWDLASTPAGVDLGR
;
A
#
# COMPACT_ATOMS: atom_id res chain seq x y z
N MET A 1 0.22 -3.36 39.97
CA MET A 1 0.62 -4.41 39.00
C MET A 1 0.54 -3.95 37.53
N ALA A 2 -0.29 -2.98 37.15
CA ALA A 2 -0.36 -2.50 35.75
C ALA A 2 0.89 -1.72 35.29
N GLN A 3 1.50 -0.94 36.18
CA GLN A 3 2.63 -0.07 35.85
C GLN A 3 3.89 -0.81 35.36
N PRO A 4 4.37 -1.89 36.01
CA PRO A 4 5.53 -2.64 35.52
C PRO A 4 5.32 -3.30 34.14
N ILE A 5 4.10 -3.73 33.84
CA ILE A 5 3.75 -4.31 32.52
C ILE A 5 3.74 -3.22 31.45
N ALA A 6 3.21 -2.04 31.77
CA ALA A 6 3.21 -0.90 30.86
C ALA A 6 4.64 -0.45 30.52
N GLU A 7 5.53 -0.39 31.51
CA GLU A 7 6.94 -0.07 31.35
C GLU A 7 7.68 -1.12 30.51
N ALA A 8 7.44 -2.41 30.77
CA ALA A 8 8.01 -3.49 29.97
C ALA A 8 7.56 -3.42 28.49
N LEU A 9 6.28 -3.15 28.23
CA LEU A 9 5.77 -2.99 26.86
C LEU A 9 6.35 -1.75 26.17
N ALA A 10 6.55 -0.65 26.91
CA ALA A 10 7.20 0.55 26.39
C ALA A 10 8.66 0.27 26.00
N ALA A 11 9.43 -0.38 26.88
CA ALA A 11 10.82 -0.78 26.61
C ALA A 11 10.91 -1.74 25.41
N PHE A 12 10.00 -2.72 25.32
CA PHE A 12 9.95 -3.64 24.19
C PHE A 12 9.65 -2.92 22.87
N ARG A 13 8.69 -1.98 22.84
CA ARG A 13 8.42 -1.17 21.63
C ARG A 13 9.63 -0.32 21.25
N ALA A 14 10.28 0.34 22.21
CA ALA A 14 11.48 1.13 21.96
C ALA A 14 12.59 0.30 21.30
N PHE A 15 12.84 -0.91 21.83
CA PHE A 15 13.77 -1.86 21.22
C PHE A 15 13.39 -2.21 19.78
N ASN A 16 12.11 -2.56 19.51
CA ASN A 16 11.65 -2.88 18.15
C ASN A 16 11.85 -1.72 17.17
N TYR A 17 11.56 -0.48 17.59
CA TYR A 17 11.79 0.69 16.74
C TYR A 17 13.28 0.89 16.45
N GLN A 18 14.13 0.85 17.47
CA GLN A 18 15.57 1.10 17.34
C GLN A 18 16.29 0.03 16.52
N HIS A 19 15.88 -1.24 16.66
CA HIS A 19 16.64 -2.37 16.12
C HIS A 19 15.95 -3.12 14.98
N ILE A 20 14.66 -2.93 14.72
CA ILE A 20 13.92 -3.67 13.68
C ILE A 20 13.33 -2.69 12.64
N TYR A 21 12.49 -1.76 13.08
CA TYR A 21 11.73 -0.90 12.15
C TYR A 21 12.55 0.25 11.55
N MET A 22 13.44 0.88 12.33
CA MET A 22 14.22 2.05 11.88
C MET A 22 15.59 1.70 11.28
N ARG A 23 15.85 0.42 11.00
CA ARG A 23 17.07 0.02 10.28
C ARG A 23 17.07 0.68 8.88
N PRO A 24 18.20 1.19 8.38
CA PRO A 24 18.24 1.86 7.07
C PRO A 24 17.66 1.03 5.92
N ALA A 25 17.93 -0.29 5.92
CA ALA A 25 17.36 -1.20 4.93
C ALA A 25 15.82 -1.29 5.01
N SER A 26 15.25 -1.36 6.21
CA SER A 26 13.79 -1.40 6.42
C SER A 26 13.13 -0.10 5.96
N VAL A 27 13.76 1.05 6.27
CA VAL A 27 13.25 2.37 5.85
C VAL A 27 13.28 2.50 4.32
N ALA A 28 14.40 2.15 3.68
CA ALA A 28 14.52 2.21 2.22
C ALA A 28 13.50 1.29 1.51
N GLN A 29 13.24 0.11 2.06
CA GLN A 29 12.18 -0.78 1.58
C GLN A 29 10.79 -0.15 1.74
N GLY A 30 10.50 0.44 2.90
CA GLY A 30 9.24 1.15 3.17
C GLY A 30 9.00 2.34 2.24
N GLU A 31 10.05 3.08 1.88
CA GLU A 31 9.97 4.16 0.89
C GLU A 31 9.63 3.64 -0.50
N SER A 32 10.22 2.51 -0.92
CA SER A 32 9.91 1.88 -2.22
C SER A 32 8.43 1.48 -2.30
N VAL A 33 7.92 0.81 -1.27
CA VAL A 33 6.50 0.43 -1.17
C VAL A 33 5.59 1.65 -1.16
N SER A 34 5.96 2.69 -0.40
CA SER A 34 5.19 3.93 -0.35
C SER A 34 5.07 4.61 -1.72
N ARG A 35 6.15 4.61 -2.52
CA ARG A 35 6.10 5.13 -3.90
C ARG A 35 5.20 4.30 -4.80
N LEU A 36 5.29 2.98 -4.71
CA LEU A 36 4.45 2.07 -5.50
C LEU A 36 2.96 2.28 -5.20
N LEU A 37 2.57 2.31 -3.92
CA LEU A 37 1.17 2.47 -3.52
C LEU A 37 0.62 3.83 -3.95
N ARG A 38 1.42 4.91 -3.83
CA ARG A 38 1.03 6.24 -4.33
C ARG A 38 0.82 6.24 -5.84
N ALA A 39 1.73 5.64 -6.61
CA ALA A 39 1.62 5.56 -8.06
C ALA A 39 0.38 4.75 -8.50
N LEU A 40 0.01 3.69 -7.78
CA LEU A 40 -1.23 2.95 -8.03
C LEU A 40 -2.48 3.81 -7.74
N VAL A 41 -2.49 4.53 -6.62
CA VAL A 41 -3.59 5.44 -6.28
C VAL A 41 -3.75 6.51 -7.36
N GLU A 42 -2.65 7.14 -7.78
CA GLU A 42 -2.65 8.13 -8.85
C GLU A 42 -3.17 7.54 -10.18
N PHE A 43 -2.75 6.32 -10.53
CA PHE A 43 -3.20 5.64 -11.74
C PHE A 43 -4.71 5.40 -11.77
N TYR A 44 -5.29 4.89 -10.68
CA TYR A 44 -6.73 4.62 -10.61
C TYR A 44 -7.55 5.90 -10.44
N ALA A 45 -7.04 6.92 -9.76
CA ALA A 45 -7.70 8.21 -9.63
C ALA A 45 -7.78 8.95 -10.98
N ASP A 46 -6.73 8.85 -11.80
CA ASP A 46 -6.69 9.38 -13.18
C ASP A 46 -7.55 8.54 -14.14
N ARG A 47 -7.74 7.25 -13.85
CA ARG A 47 -8.51 6.32 -14.70
C ARG A 47 -9.54 5.53 -13.89
N PRO A 48 -10.59 6.17 -13.36
CA PRO A 48 -11.55 5.49 -12.48
C PRO A 48 -12.20 4.28 -13.14
N ASN A 49 -12.38 4.31 -14.47
CA ASN A 49 -12.90 3.20 -15.26
C ASN A 49 -12.04 1.91 -15.24
N ARG A 50 -10.85 1.95 -14.63
CA ARG A 50 -10.00 0.77 -14.39
C ARG A 50 -10.25 0.10 -13.04
N LEU A 51 -11.01 0.73 -12.15
CA LEU A 51 -11.42 0.13 -10.88
C LEU A 51 -12.48 -0.96 -11.13
N PRO A 52 -12.44 -2.09 -10.41
CA PRO A 52 -13.39 -3.19 -10.59
C PRO A 52 -14.72 -2.88 -9.87
N PHE A 53 -15.38 -1.78 -10.22
CA PHE A 53 -16.59 -1.30 -9.54
C PHE A 53 -17.73 -2.33 -9.51
N ASP A 54 -17.88 -3.12 -10.57
CA ASP A 54 -18.87 -4.19 -10.66
C ASP A 54 -18.66 -5.26 -9.57
N GLU A 55 -17.40 -5.57 -9.25
CA GLU A 55 -17.03 -6.56 -8.22
C GLU A 55 -17.08 -5.94 -6.82
N LEU A 56 -16.87 -4.63 -6.71
CA LEU A 56 -16.92 -3.88 -5.45
C LEU A 56 -18.36 -3.55 -5.00
N GLY A 57 -19.38 -3.95 -5.76
CA GLY A 57 -20.78 -3.66 -5.45
C GLY A 57 -21.12 -2.17 -5.51
N HIS A 58 -20.24 -1.37 -6.10
CA HIS A 58 -20.42 0.06 -6.29
C HIS A 58 -21.11 0.27 -7.65
N THR A 59 -22.33 0.80 -7.66
CA THR A 59 -23.01 1.29 -8.88
C THR A 59 -22.33 2.53 -9.50
N ALA A 60 -21.09 2.83 -9.09
CA ALA A 60 -20.48 4.16 -9.05
C ALA A 60 -19.66 4.55 -10.29
N LEU A 61 -19.89 3.93 -11.44
CA LEU A 61 -19.34 4.48 -12.70
C LEU A 61 -20.08 5.76 -13.11
N GLU A 62 -21.35 5.92 -12.72
CA GLU A 62 -22.09 7.15 -13.00
C GLU A 62 -21.62 8.32 -12.11
N GLY A 63 -20.73 9.14 -12.66
CA GLY A 63 -20.39 10.46 -12.10
C GLY A 63 -19.03 10.57 -11.42
N VAL A 64 -18.22 9.51 -11.38
CA VAL A 64 -16.83 9.61 -10.90
C VAL A 64 -15.93 10.12 -12.03
N SER A 65 -15.59 11.40 -11.96
CA SER A 65 -14.69 12.04 -12.91
C SER A 65 -13.22 11.78 -12.57
N ALA A 66 -12.38 11.61 -13.59
CA ALA A 66 -10.94 11.47 -13.42
C ALA A 66 -10.35 12.65 -12.62
N GLY A 67 -9.49 12.35 -11.66
CA GLY A 67 -8.85 13.35 -10.80
C GLY A 67 -9.76 14.03 -9.76
N SER A 68 -11.02 13.61 -9.63
CA SER A 68 -11.91 14.12 -8.57
C SER A 68 -11.54 13.55 -7.19
N ASP A 69 -12.01 14.21 -6.12
CA ASP A 69 -11.90 13.69 -4.76
C ASP A 69 -12.62 12.34 -4.59
N SER A 70 -13.70 12.10 -5.34
CA SER A 70 -14.39 10.81 -5.34
C SER A 70 -13.54 9.72 -6.00
N ALA A 71 -12.91 10.01 -7.15
CA ALA A 71 -11.99 9.09 -7.80
C ALA A 71 -10.80 8.75 -6.92
N LEU A 72 -10.23 9.75 -6.24
CA LEU A 72 -9.13 9.55 -5.30
C LEU A 72 -9.55 8.68 -4.11
N ARG A 73 -10.74 8.92 -3.53
CA ARG A 73 -11.26 8.09 -2.44
C ARG A 73 -11.43 6.63 -2.86
N GLU A 74 -12.05 6.38 -4.01
CA GLU A 74 -12.25 5.03 -4.54
C GLU A 74 -10.91 4.33 -4.84
N ALA A 75 -9.96 5.04 -5.44
CA ALA A 75 -8.62 4.54 -5.70
C ALA A 75 -7.89 4.17 -4.40
N VAL A 76 -7.96 5.00 -3.35
CA VAL A 76 -7.39 4.70 -2.03
C VAL A 76 -8.06 3.48 -1.41
N THR A 77 -9.39 3.40 -1.43
CA THR A 77 -10.15 2.25 -0.90
C THR A 77 -9.71 0.95 -1.58
N TYR A 78 -9.62 0.96 -2.91
CA TYR A 78 -9.21 -0.21 -3.67
C TYR A 78 -7.77 -0.61 -3.39
N VAL A 79 -6.82 0.33 -3.46
CA VAL A 79 -5.40 0.06 -3.22
C VAL A 79 -5.14 -0.38 -1.77
N ALA A 80 -5.83 0.20 -0.79
CA ALA A 80 -5.71 -0.20 0.62
C ALA A 80 -6.23 -1.63 0.90
N GLY A 81 -7.14 -2.14 0.06
CA GLY A 81 -7.63 -3.53 0.14
C GLY A 81 -6.69 -4.56 -0.50
N MET A 82 -5.63 -4.13 -1.20
CA MET A 82 -4.70 -5.03 -1.87
C MET A 82 -3.76 -5.72 -0.88
N THR A 83 -3.48 -7.00 -1.11
CA THR A 83 -2.30 -7.66 -0.51
C THR A 83 -1.03 -7.17 -1.21
N ASP A 84 0.12 -7.24 -0.54
CA ASP A 84 1.42 -6.85 -1.11
C ASP A 84 1.66 -7.51 -2.47
N ARG A 85 1.50 -8.84 -2.56
CA ARG A 85 1.68 -9.59 -3.79
C ARG A 85 0.80 -9.07 -4.93
N PHE A 86 -0.46 -8.76 -4.63
CA PHE A 86 -1.40 -8.26 -5.63
C PHE A 86 -1.06 -6.82 -6.05
N ALA A 87 -0.69 -5.95 -5.11
CA ALA A 87 -0.27 -4.58 -5.41
C ALA A 87 0.96 -4.54 -6.33
N PHE A 88 1.98 -5.38 -6.06
CA PHE A 88 3.13 -5.51 -6.95
C PHE A 88 2.76 -6.06 -8.34
N ALA A 89 1.84 -7.02 -8.41
CA ALA A 89 1.37 -7.54 -9.69
C ALA A 89 0.65 -6.44 -10.51
N GLN A 90 -0.20 -5.64 -9.87
CA GLN A 90 -0.88 -4.51 -10.49
C GLN A 90 0.10 -3.41 -10.92
N ALA A 91 1.07 -3.07 -10.07
CA ALA A 91 2.09 -2.07 -10.41
C ALA A 91 2.93 -2.51 -11.60
N ARG A 92 3.30 -3.80 -11.69
CA ARG A 92 3.99 -4.33 -12.87
C ARG A 92 3.12 -4.23 -14.12
N PHE A 93 1.85 -4.63 -14.04
CA PHE A 93 0.95 -4.68 -15.18
C PHE A 93 0.58 -3.28 -15.71
N HIS A 94 0.27 -2.33 -14.82
CA HIS A 94 -0.22 -1.02 -15.20
C HIS A 94 0.86 0.06 -15.29
N LEU A 95 1.91 -0.02 -14.47
CA LEU A 95 2.93 1.02 -14.35
C LEU A 95 4.29 0.59 -14.92
N GLY A 96 4.43 -0.67 -15.34
CA GLY A 96 5.72 -1.23 -15.76
C GLY A 96 6.74 -1.26 -14.61
N TRP A 97 6.27 -1.34 -13.36
CA TRP A 97 7.15 -1.28 -12.18
C TRP A 97 8.16 -2.43 -12.18
N ASP A 98 9.44 -2.10 -12.04
CA ASP A 98 10.54 -3.07 -12.08
C ASP A 98 10.59 -3.91 -10.80
N LEU A 99 10.55 -5.23 -10.95
CA LEU A 99 10.63 -6.20 -9.86
C LEU A 99 12.00 -6.23 -9.17
N ALA A 100 13.06 -5.74 -9.83
CA ALA A 100 14.36 -5.58 -9.18
C ALA A 100 14.32 -4.56 -8.02
N SER A 101 13.29 -3.70 -7.99
CA SER A 101 13.05 -2.74 -6.90
C SER A 101 12.12 -3.26 -5.78
N THR A 102 11.65 -4.51 -5.89
CA THR A 102 10.79 -5.14 -4.89
C THR A 102 11.59 -5.49 -3.63
N PRO A 103 11.07 -5.17 -2.42
CA PRO A 103 11.72 -5.56 -1.17
C PRO A 103 11.95 -7.06 -1.05
N ALA A 104 13.06 -7.43 -0.42
CA ALA A 104 13.35 -8.82 -0.10
C ALA A 104 12.26 -9.38 0.85
N GLY A 105 11.64 -10.49 0.48
CA GLY A 105 10.61 -11.17 1.28
C GLY A 105 9.17 -11.02 0.76
N VAL A 106 8.93 -10.20 -0.27
CA VAL A 106 7.65 -10.24 -0.99
C VAL A 106 7.63 -11.48 -1.87
N ASP A 107 6.80 -12.46 -1.53
CA ASP A 107 6.60 -13.65 -2.36
C ASP A 107 5.77 -13.29 -3.60
N LEU A 108 6.46 -13.15 -4.73
CA LEU A 108 5.83 -12.83 -6.01
C LEU A 108 5.35 -14.08 -6.76
N GLY A 109 5.50 -15.28 -6.20
CA GLY A 109 5.16 -16.53 -6.87
C GLY A 109 6.02 -16.75 -8.11
N ARG A 110 7.16 -17.43 -7.94
CA ARG A 110 7.99 -17.88 -9.06
C ARG A 110 7.38 -19.12 -9.72
#